data_AF-A0A2E0WWM3-F1
#
_entry.id   AF-A0A2E0WWM3-F1
#
_cell.length_a   1.000
_cell.length_b   1.000
_cell.length_c   1.000
_cell.angle_alpha   90.00
_cell.angle_beta   90.00
_cell.angle_gamma   90.00
#
_symmetry.space_group_name_H-M   'P 1'
#
loop_
_entity.id
_entity.type
_entity.pdbx_description
1 polymer ?
#
loop_
_entity_poly.entity_id
_entity_poly.type
_entity_poly.pdbx_seq_one_letter_code
_entity_poly.pdbx_strand_id
1 'polypeptide(L)'
;MSNSPASVGADSAVDIYDEFPRRTLTEAARREGKGPSTVWRWALKGCRGVKLETFLHGGVRCTTDPALRRFFDAINGASPLSAQPRTNRQREAAISKAERELRQAGV
;
A
#
# COMPACT_ATOMS: atom_id res chain seq x y z
N MET A 1 -41.72 -6.64 -33.55
CA MET A 1 -41.07 -5.38 -33.96
C MET A 1 -40.12 -4.97 -32.83
N SER A 2 -39.02 -5.67 -32.58
CA SER A 2 -37.72 -5.62 -33.28
C SER A 2 -37.20 -4.19 -33.48
N ASN A 3 -36.24 -3.78 -32.65
CA ASN A 3 -34.90 -3.51 -33.16
C ASN A 3 -33.86 -3.44 -32.02
N SER A 4 -33.01 -4.47 -31.99
CA SER A 4 -31.61 -4.34 -31.60
C SER A 4 -30.85 -3.52 -32.65
N PRO A 5 -29.75 -2.90 -32.25
CA PRO A 5 -28.48 -3.09 -32.95
C PRO A 5 -27.50 -3.76 -31.97
N ALA A 6 -27.05 -4.97 -32.28
CA ALA A 6 -25.82 -5.22 -33.02
C ALA A 6 -24.57 -5.03 -32.13
N SER A 7 -24.03 -6.19 -31.76
CA SER A 7 -22.71 -6.43 -31.19
C SER A 7 -21.59 -5.69 -31.90
N VAL A 8 -20.76 -4.98 -31.13
CA VAL A 8 -19.36 -4.72 -31.48
C VAL A 8 -18.52 -5.32 -30.37
N GLY A 9 -18.04 -6.55 -30.61
CA GLY A 9 -16.84 -7.04 -29.96
C GLY A 9 -15.63 -6.50 -30.71
N ALA A 10 -14.78 -5.73 -30.03
CA ALA A 10 -13.41 -5.46 -30.44
C ALA A 10 -12.63 -4.95 -29.22
N ASP A 11 -11.53 -5.64 -28.93
CA ASP A 11 -10.48 -5.36 -27.94
C ASP A 11 -10.81 -5.44 -26.45
N SER A 12 -10.74 -6.68 -25.97
CA SER A 12 -10.22 -7.02 -24.65
C SER A 12 -8.75 -6.56 -24.49
N ALA A 13 -8.52 -5.24 -24.46
CA ALA A 13 -7.43 -4.71 -23.67
C ALA A 13 -7.90 -4.81 -22.22
N VAL A 14 -7.32 -5.72 -21.45
CA VAL A 14 -7.34 -5.56 -19.99
C VAL A 14 -6.72 -4.20 -19.75
N ASP A 15 -7.56 -3.19 -19.51
CA ASP A 15 -7.07 -1.88 -19.14
C ASP A 15 -6.33 -2.11 -17.82
N ILE A 16 -5.01 -1.99 -17.88
CA ILE A 16 -4.11 -2.10 -16.71
C ILE A 16 -4.55 -1.16 -15.58
N TYR A 17 -5.42 -0.19 -15.87
CA TYR A 17 -6.00 0.77 -14.93
C TYR A 17 -7.34 0.38 -14.29
N ASP A 18 -7.99 -0.71 -14.71
CA ASP A 18 -9.37 -1.03 -14.30
C ASP A 18 -9.48 -2.10 -13.19
N GLU A 19 -8.44 -2.89 -12.96
CA GLU A 19 -8.47 -3.90 -11.87
C GLU A 19 -8.55 -3.23 -10.48
N PHE A 20 -8.00 -2.02 -10.33
CA PHE A 20 -8.04 -1.27 -9.09
C PHE A 20 -8.33 0.22 -9.35
N PRO A 21 -9.60 0.67 -9.24
CA PRO A 21 -9.96 2.05 -9.52
C PRO A 21 -9.12 3.01 -8.67
N ARG A 22 -8.47 3.96 -9.35
CA ARG A 22 -7.68 5.01 -8.71
C ARG A 22 -8.58 5.87 -7.81
N ARG A 23 -8.03 6.30 -6.68
CA ARG A 23 -8.65 7.27 -5.78
C ARG A 23 -7.68 8.41 -5.53
N THR A 24 -8.15 9.63 -5.67
CA THR A 24 -7.44 10.79 -5.12
C THR A 24 -7.31 10.66 -3.60
N LEU A 25 -6.35 11.36 -2.99
CA LEU A 25 -6.22 11.34 -1.52
C LEU A 25 -7.45 11.92 -0.80
N THR A 26 -8.21 12.81 -1.45
CA THR A 26 -9.46 13.35 -0.93
C THR A 26 -10.57 12.29 -0.93
N GLU A 27 -10.68 11.48 -1.99
CA GLU A 27 -11.66 10.38 -2.04
C GLU A 27 -11.31 9.27 -1.05
N ALA A 28 -10.02 8.94 -0.92
CA ALA A 28 -9.55 8.04 0.12
C ALA A 28 -9.90 8.56 1.52
N ALA A 29 -9.72 9.86 1.78
CA ALA A 29 -10.09 10.46 3.07
C ALA A 29 -11.59 10.31 3.37
N ARG A 30 -12.45 10.58 2.39
CA ARG A 30 -13.92 10.40 2.54
C ARG A 30 -14.28 8.93 2.81
N ARG A 31 -13.71 7.99 2.04
CA ARG A 31 -13.91 6.55 2.21
C ARG A 31 -13.59 6.09 3.63
N GLU A 32 -12.44 6.50 4.16
CA GLU A 32 -11.97 6.07 5.48
C GLU A 32 -12.59 6.86 6.65
N GLY A 33 -13.46 7.83 6.38
CA GLY A 33 -13.99 8.73 7.40
C GLY A 33 -12.89 9.54 8.11
N LYS A 34 -11.84 9.94 7.37
CA LYS A 34 -10.69 10.72 7.90
C LYS A 34 -10.62 12.10 7.26
N GLY A 35 -9.96 13.02 7.96
CA GLY A 35 -9.63 14.32 7.40
C GLY A 35 -8.60 14.22 6.27
N PRO A 36 -8.67 15.03 5.19
CA PRO A 36 -7.72 15.00 4.08
C PRO A 36 -6.25 15.12 4.52
N SER A 37 -5.96 15.96 5.51
CA SER A 37 -4.61 16.16 6.07
C SER A 37 -4.02 14.87 6.65
N THR A 38 -4.86 13.97 7.17
CA THR A 38 -4.42 12.67 7.70
C THR A 38 -3.94 11.75 6.58
N VAL A 39 -4.69 11.68 5.48
CA VAL A 39 -4.32 10.84 4.33
C VAL A 39 -3.10 11.42 3.61
N TRP A 40 -3.01 12.74 3.48
CA TRP A 40 -1.79 13.42 2.99
C TRP A 40 -0.56 13.10 3.85
N ARG A 41 -0.71 13.10 5.17
CA ARG A 41 0.36 12.69 6.08
C ARG A 41 0.76 11.22 5.85
N TRP A 42 -0.20 10.31 5.67
CA TRP A 42 0.09 8.90 5.37
C TRP A 42 0.89 8.73 4.07
N ALA A 43 0.57 9.50 3.02
CA ALA A 43 1.32 9.47 1.76
C ALA A 43 2.73 10.08 1.89
N LEU A 44 2.85 11.23 2.56
CA LEU A 44 4.11 11.99 2.59
C LEU A 44 5.08 11.49 3.67
N LYS A 45 4.58 11.22 4.87
CA LYS A 45 5.37 10.90 6.07
C LYS A 45 5.13 9.46 6.56
N GLY A 46 3.94 8.92 6.33
CA GLY A 46 3.54 7.62 6.84
C GLY A 46 2.91 7.66 8.24
N CYS A 47 2.68 6.48 8.78
CA CYS A 47 2.19 6.23 10.13
C CYS A 47 2.86 4.96 10.66
N ARG A 48 3.40 5.00 11.89
CA ARG A 48 4.08 3.84 12.51
C ARG A 48 5.16 3.20 11.62
N GLY A 49 5.90 4.02 10.87
CA GLY A 49 6.97 3.55 9.97
C GLY A 49 6.49 3.05 8.60
N VAL A 50 5.19 2.93 8.37
CA VAL A 50 4.61 2.50 7.08
C VAL A 50 4.13 3.72 6.31
N LYS A 51 4.42 3.81 5.00
CA LYS A 51 3.91 4.85 4.11
C LYS A 51 2.80 4.31 3.21
N LEU A 52 1.79 5.14 2.96
CA LEU A 52 0.74 4.80 1.99
C LEU A 52 1.32 4.86 0.57
N GLU A 53 1.12 3.79 -0.18
CA GLU A 53 1.48 3.70 -1.59
C GLU A 53 0.63 4.67 -2.41
N THR A 54 1.30 5.51 -3.19
CA THR A 54 0.65 6.53 -4.02
C THR A 54 1.40 6.69 -5.34
N PHE A 55 0.68 7.12 -6.37
CA PHE A 55 1.21 7.45 -7.68
C PHE A 55 0.65 8.79 -8.16
N LEU A 56 1.28 9.40 -9.16
CA LEU A 56 0.79 10.62 -9.80
C LEU A 56 0.00 10.24 -11.06
N HIS A 57 -1.18 10.85 -11.22
CA HIS A 57 -2.02 10.72 -12.41
C HIS A 57 -2.53 12.12 -12.78
N GLY A 58 -2.06 12.66 -13.90
CA GLY A 58 -2.41 14.03 -14.33
C GLY A 58 -2.03 15.11 -13.30
N GLY A 59 -0.92 14.95 -12.58
CA GLY A 59 -0.49 15.87 -11.52
C GLY A 59 -1.23 15.71 -10.18
N VAL A 60 -2.25 14.85 -10.12
CA VAL A 60 -2.97 14.53 -8.89
C VAL A 60 -2.38 13.29 -8.24
N ARG A 61 -2.17 13.34 -6.93
CA ARG A 61 -1.73 12.17 -6.16
C ARG A 61 -2.89 11.24 -5.88
N CYS A 62 -2.74 10.00 -6.32
CA CYS A 62 -3.74 8.95 -6.20
C CYS A 62 -3.19 7.74 -5.44
N THR A 63 -4.10 6.91 -4.96
CA THR A 63 -3.87 5.60 -4.35
C THR A 63 -4.93 4.62 -4.87
N THR A 64 -4.93 3.39 -4.38
CA THR A 64 -5.93 2.36 -4.71
C THR A 64 -6.48 1.69 -3.44
N ASP A 65 -7.62 1.02 -3.55
CA ASP A 65 -8.20 0.28 -2.44
C ASP A 65 -7.29 -0.82 -1.87
N PRO A 66 -6.59 -1.64 -2.68
CA PRO A 66 -5.62 -2.60 -2.16
C PRO A 66 -4.43 -1.94 -1.47
N ALA A 67 -3.97 -0.77 -1.94
CA ALA A 67 -2.89 -0.04 -1.30
C ALA A 67 -3.29 0.43 0.10
N LEU A 68 -4.52 0.94 0.26
CA LEU A 68 -5.08 1.28 1.57
C LEU A 68 -5.16 0.06 2.48
N ARG A 69 -5.65 -1.08 1.97
CA ARG A 69 -5.70 -2.34 2.73
C ARG A 69 -4.32 -2.78 3.21
N ARG A 70 -3.33 -2.88 2.29
CA ARG A 70 -1.94 -3.21 2.64
C ARG A 70 -1.36 -2.27 3.68
N PHE A 71 -1.65 -0.97 3.56
CA PHE A 71 -1.22 0.03 4.53
C PHE A 71 -1.83 -0.23 5.91
N PHE A 72 -3.12 -0.49 6.01
CA PHE A 72 -3.80 -0.78 7.28
C PHE A 72 -3.33 -2.09 7.91
N ASP A 73 -3.19 -3.14 7.12
CA ASP A 73 -2.67 -4.43 7.57
C ASP A 73 -1.25 -4.25 8.16
N ALA A 74 -0.40 -3.46 7.51
CA ALA A 74 0.94 -3.18 7.97
C ALA A 74 1.00 -2.33 9.26
N ILE A 75 0.20 -1.25 9.39
CA ILE A 75 0.22 -0.40 10.60
C ILE A 75 -0.48 -1.03 11.82
N ASN A 76 -1.30 -2.05 11.59
CA ASN A 76 -1.99 -2.80 12.63
C ASN A 76 -1.27 -4.12 12.97
N GLY A 77 -0.10 -4.38 12.37
CA GLY A 77 0.69 -5.56 12.67
C GLY A 77 0.10 -6.87 12.13
N ALA A 78 -0.93 -6.80 11.28
CA ALA A 78 -1.51 -7.95 10.58
C ALA A 78 -0.69 -8.33 9.35
N SER A 79 0.64 -8.29 9.43
CA SER A 79 1.48 -8.63 8.30
C SER A 79 1.74 -10.13 8.24
N PRO A 80 1.44 -10.81 7.11
CA PRO A 80 1.98 -12.14 6.87
C PRO A 80 3.48 -12.11 6.54
N LEU A 81 4.05 -11.07 5.91
CA LEU A 81 5.41 -11.13 5.32
C LEU A 81 6.15 -9.78 5.09
N SER A 82 5.82 -8.68 5.78
CA SER A 82 6.55 -7.42 5.62
C SER A 82 7.65 -7.27 6.67
N ALA A 83 8.87 -7.72 6.33
CA ALA A 83 10.06 -7.28 7.03
C ALA A 83 10.22 -5.78 6.79
N GLN A 84 9.81 -4.95 7.74
CA GLN A 84 10.06 -3.51 7.72
C GLN A 84 11.56 -3.27 7.47
N PRO A 85 11.96 -2.31 6.62
CA PRO A 85 13.37 -1.99 6.42
C PRO A 85 13.93 -1.48 7.74
N ARG A 86 14.61 -2.38 8.47
CA ARG A 86 15.33 -2.07 9.69
C ARG A 86 16.36 -0.99 9.38
N THR A 87 16.46 0.01 10.25
CA THR A 87 17.59 0.95 10.18
C THR A 87 18.90 0.19 10.34
N ASN A 88 20.03 0.75 9.87
CA ASN A 88 21.32 0.06 9.96
C ASN A 88 21.63 -0.38 11.41
N ARG A 89 21.33 0.49 12.38
CA ARG A 89 21.43 0.23 13.81
C ARG A 89 20.54 -0.92 14.30
N GLN A 90 19.31 -1.02 13.80
CA GLN A 90 18.40 -2.12 14.14
C GLN A 90 18.85 -3.45 13.52
N ARG A 91 19.48 -3.40 12.36
CA ARG A 91 20.07 -4.58 11.71
C ARG A 91 21.31 -5.07 12.48
N GLU A 92 22.23 -4.17 12.82
CA GLU A 92 23.41 -4.46 13.65
C GLU A 92 23.02 -5.04 15.02
N ALA A 93 22.03 -4.45 15.69
CA ALA A 93 21.55 -4.95 16.98
C ALA A 93 20.91 -6.35 16.87
N ALA A 94 20.19 -6.63 15.79
CA ALA A 94 19.60 -7.95 15.54
C ALA A 94 20.69 -9.00 15.26
N ILE A 95 21.70 -8.65 14.46
CA ILE A 95 22.86 -9.50 14.18
C ILE A 95 23.63 -9.78 15.48
N SER A 96 23.97 -8.76 16.25
CA SER A 96 24.69 -8.91 17.53
C SER A 96 23.90 -9.75 18.53
N LYS A 97 22.56 -9.61 18.58
CA LYS A 97 21.70 -10.45 19.42
C LYS A 97 21.79 -11.92 18.99
N ALA A 98 21.65 -12.20 17.70
CA ALA A 98 21.74 -13.55 17.15
C ALA A 98 23.13 -14.19 17.39
N GLU A 99 24.21 -13.41 17.24
CA GLU A 99 25.57 -13.86 17.51
C GLU A 99 25.78 -14.24 18.99
N ARG A 100 25.19 -13.48 19.92
CA ARG A 100 25.25 -13.83 21.36
C ARG A 100 24.45 -15.09 21.66
N GLU A 101 23.28 -15.23 21.07
CA GLU A 101 22.44 -16.42 21.22
C GLU A 101 23.16 -17.67 20.69
N LEU A 102 23.80 -17.55 19.52
CA LEU A 102 24.61 -18.62 18.93
C LEU A 102 25.80 -18.98 19.83
N ARG A 103 26.53 -17.98 20.34
CA ARG A 103 27.65 -18.17 21.26
C ARG A 103 27.22 -18.83 22.58
N GLN A 104 26.04 -18.49 23.08
CA GLN A 104 25.47 -19.12 24.28
C GLN A 104 25.00 -20.56 24.02
N ALA A 105 24.51 -20.84 22.81
CA ALA A 105 24.10 -22.18 22.39
C ALA A 105 25.30 -23.10 22.10
N GLY A 106 26.51 -22.55 21.95
CA GLY A 106 27.74 -23.33 21.77
C GLY A 106 27.86 -24.01 20.40
N VAL A 107 27.16 -23.47 19.39
CA VAL A 107 27.18 -23.92 17.98
C VAL A 107 27.92 -22.89 17.12
#